data_AF-A0A6P2AVE4-F1
#
_entry.id   AF-A0A6P2AVE4-F1
#
_cell.length_a   1.000
_cell.length_b   1.000
_cell.length_c   1.000
_cell.angle_alpha   90.00
_cell.angle_beta   90.00
_cell.angle_gamma   90.00
#
_symmetry.space_group_name_H-M   'P 1'
#
loop_
_entity.id
_entity.type
_entity.pdbx_description
1 polymer ?
#
loop_
_entity_poly.entity_id
_entity_poly.type
_entity_poly.pdbx_seq_one_letter_code
_entity_poly.pdbx_strand_id
1 'polypeptide(L)'
;MTQTLDGKALAGKIQAQLTTHVNQGLAQWGRPPGLAVLMVGDNPASAAYVRNKERACAKVGIASFGHHFPAQTSQAELVAVIHELNADDRVDGILVQLPLPAHLDAVALLHEIDPDKDADGLHPLNMGRLMRDERGLRSCTPAGVMRLLKEYELPFVGKQALVIGRSILVGKPMALMLLAADATVQIAHHKTPDLTPLTRGADIIVSAVGKPGLITAAMVKPGAVVVDVGINR
;
A
#
# COMPACT_ATOMS: atom_id res chain seq x y z
N MET A 1 2.03 28.04 10.91
CA MET A 1 0.81 27.54 10.25
C MET A 1 1.11 26.14 9.72
N THR A 2 0.16 25.22 9.80
CA THR A 2 0.32 23.84 9.29
C THR A 2 -0.28 23.75 7.90
N GLN A 3 0.42 23.08 6.97
CA GLN A 3 -0.10 22.77 5.64
C GLN A 3 -0.70 21.37 5.63
N THR A 4 -1.91 21.21 5.11
CA THR A 4 -2.54 19.90 4.93
C THR A 4 -1.99 19.22 3.68
N LEU A 5 -1.55 17.96 3.82
CA LEU A 5 -1.23 17.09 2.70
C LEU A 5 -2.54 16.47 2.16
N ASP A 6 -3.07 17.01 1.07
CA ASP A 6 -4.36 16.61 0.50
C ASP A 6 -4.21 15.39 -0.42
N GLY A 7 -4.33 14.21 0.20
CA GLY A 7 -4.32 12.94 -0.52
C GLY A 7 -5.48 12.77 -1.51
N LYS A 8 -6.62 13.45 -1.31
CA LYS A 8 -7.78 13.35 -2.23
C LYS A 8 -7.51 14.12 -3.51
N ALA A 9 -6.96 15.33 -3.41
CA ALA A 9 -6.54 16.10 -4.57
C ALA A 9 -5.46 15.36 -5.38
N LEU A 10 -4.45 14.81 -4.68
CA LEU A 10 -3.39 14.02 -5.33
C LEU A 10 -3.94 12.75 -6.01
N ALA A 11 -4.84 12.01 -5.36
CA ALA A 11 -5.47 10.83 -5.97
C ALA A 11 -6.23 11.19 -7.25
N GLY A 12 -6.94 12.34 -7.27
CA GLY A 12 -7.60 12.86 -8.46
C GLY A 12 -6.62 13.15 -9.61
N LYS A 13 -5.49 13.80 -9.29
CA LYS A 13 -4.41 14.08 -10.25
C LYS A 13 -3.81 12.79 -10.82
N ILE A 14 -3.52 11.80 -9.97
CA ILE A 14 -2.98 10.50 -10.40
C ILE A 14 -3.98 9.78 -11.31
N GLN A 15 -5.27 9.75 -10.95
CA GLN A 15 -6.29 9.11 -11.79
C GLN A 15 -6.39 9.75 -13.17
N ALA A 16 -6.35 11.09 -13.28
CA ALA A 16 -6.37 11.77 -14.57
C ALA A 16 -5.13 11.44 -15.44
N GLN A 17 -3.95 11.37 -14.81
CA GLN A 17 -2.72 10.96 -15.48
C GLN A 17 -2.82 9.51 -15.97
N LEU A 18 -3.33 8.60 -15.14
CA LEU A 18 -3.51 7.19 -15.50
C LEU A 18 -4.54 7.00 -16.61
N THR A 19 -5.69 7.68 -16.56
CA THR A 19 -6.68 7.64 -17.65
C THR A 19 -6.05 8.04 -18.98
N THR A 20 -5.24 9.11 -18.99
CA THR A 20 -4.54 9.57 -20.19
C THR A 20 -3.55 8.51 -20.68
N HIS A 21 -2.77 7.94 -19.77
CA HIS A 21 -1.77 6.92 -20.10
C HIS A 21 -2.39 5.64 -20.66
N VAL A 22 -3.47 5.14 -20.03
CA VAL A 22 -4.19 3.95 -20.49
C VAL A 22 -4.80 4.18 -21.87
N ASN A 23 -5.44 5.32 -22.09
CA ASN A 23 -6.04 5.64 -23.39
C ASN A 23 -4.99 5.73 -24.51
N GLN A 24 -3.81 6.28 -24.22
CA GLN A 24 -2.72 6.38 -25.19
C GLN A 24 -2.08 5.03 -25.50
N GLY A 25 -1.94 4.17 -24.48
CA GLY A 25 -1.31 2.86 -24.63
C GLY A 25 -2.19 1.79 -25.26
N LEU A 26 -3.52 1.93 -25.18
CA LEU A 26 -4.47 0.88 -25.57
C LEU A 26 -4.26 0.34 -26.99
N ALA A 27 -4.02 1.22 -27.96
CA ALA A 27 -3.78 0.80 -29.35
C ALA A 27 -2.49 -0.02 -29.51
N GLN A 28 -1.45 0.29 -28.71
CA GLN A 28 -0.18 -0.42 -28.74
C GLN A 28 -0.24 -1.75 -27.98
N TRP A 29 -0.95 -1.78 -26.84
CA TRP A 29 -1.05 -2.97 -26.00
C TRP A 29 -2.10 -3.98 -26.50
N GLY A 30 -3.04 -3.55 -27.34
CA GLY A 30 -4.12 -4.39 -27.88
C GLY A 30 -5.23 -4.74 -26.89
N ARG A 31 -5.03 -4.45 -25.60
CA ARG A 31 -6.02 -4.62 -24.52
C ARG A 31 -5.78 -3.59 -23.40
N PRO A 32 -6.80 -3.27 -22.58
CA PRO A 32 -6.56 -2.51 -21.36
C PRO A 32 -5.75 -3.34 -20.35
N PRO A 33 -5.07 -2.70 -19.39
CA PRO A 33 -4.51 -3.40 -18.24
C PRO A 33 -5.61 -4.08 -17.42
N GLY A 34 -5.30 -5.20 -16.79
CA GLY A 34 -6.23 -6.00 -16.00
C GLY A 34 -5.86 -6.11 -14.53
N LEU A 35 -6.85 -5.95 -13.64
CA LEU A 35 -6.70 -6.12 -12.20
C LEU A 35 -7.69 -7.15 -11.66
N ALA A 36 -7.21 -8.20 -11.01
CA ALA A 36 -8.01 -9.14 -10.26
C ALA A 36 -7.98 -8.79 -8.77
N VAL A 37 -9.17 -8.66 -8.16
CA VAL A 37 -9.30 -8.47 -6.71
C VAL A 37 -10.08 -9.63 -6.13
N LEU A 38 -9.43 -10.42 -5.28
CA LEU A 38 -10.01 -11.59 -4.62
C LEU A 38 -10.48 -11.18 -3.22
N MET A 39 -11.78 -11.30 -2.98
CA MET A 39 -12.39 -11.03 -1.68
C MET A 39 -13.02 -12.30 -1.12
N VAL A 40 -12.80 -12.60 0.15
CA VAL A 40 -13.36 -13.78 0.82
C VAL A 40 -14.22 -13.36 2.01
N GLY A 41 -15.46 -13.84 2.05
CA GLY A 41 -16.46 -13.51 3.06
C GLY A 41 -17.03 -12.09 2.93
N ASP A 42 -17.79 -11.65 3.92
CA ASP A 42 -18.69 -10.48 3.82
C ASP A 42 -18.29 -9.31 4.73
N ASN A 43 -17.01 -9.19 5.07
CA ASN A 43 -16.55 -8.08 5.91
C ASN A 43 -16.93 -6.72 5.27
N PRO A 44 -17.80 -5.90 5.89
CA PRO A 44 -18.29 -4.67 5.29
C PRO A 44 -17.19 -3.65 4.96
N ALA A 45 -16.13 -3.62 5.76
CA ALA A 45 -14.98 -2.76 5.51
C ALA A 45 -14.24 -3.22 4.25
N SER A 46 -13.93 -4.52 4.15
CA SER A 46 -13.31 -5.12 2.95
C SER A 46 -14.16 -4.90 1.71
N ALA A 47 -15.48 -5.07 1.80
CA ALA A 47 -16.41 -4.85 0.70
C ALA A 47 -16.36 -3.40 0.18
N ALA A 48 -16.30 -2.42 1.08
CA ALA A 48 -16.17 -1.02 0.69
C ALA A 48 -14.81 -0.73 0.01
N TYR A 49 -13.72 -1.32 0.52
CA TYR A 49 -12.40 -1.19 -0.09
C TYR A 49 -12.35 -1.79 -1.50
N VAL A 50 -12.86 -3.01 -1.69
CA VAL A 50 -12.90 -3.67 -3.01
C VAL A 50 -13.72 -2.86 -4.01
N ARG A 51 -14.94 -2.45 -3.64
CA ARG A 51 -15.78 -1.59 -4.51
C ARG A 51 -15.09 -0.29 -4.91
N ASN A 52 -14.31 0.31 -4.01
CA ASN A 52 -13.56 1.53 -4.33
C ASN A 52 -12.41 1.25 -5.31
N LYS A 53 -11.71 0.11 -5.19
CA LYS A 53 -10.68 -0.33 -6.14
C LYS A 53 -11.28 -0.59 -7.52
N GLU A 54 -12.39 -1.30 -7.60
CA GLU A 54 -13.10 -1.57 -8.87
C GLU A 54 -13.58 -0.28 -9.55
N ARG A 55 -14.17 0.64 -8.78
CA ARG A 55 -14.56 1.97 -9.29
C ARG A 55 -13.37 2.77 -9.80
N ALA A 56 -12.23 2.70 -9.10
CA ALA A 56 -11.01 3.35 -9.54
C ALA A 56 -10.51 2.76 -10.87
N CYS A 57 -10.53 1.42 -11.01
CA CYS A 57 -10.18 0.74 -12.26
C CYS A 57 -11.06 1.20 -13.42
N ALA A 58 -12.39 1.15 -13.24
CA ALA A 58 -13.35 1.58 -14.25
C ALA A 58 -13.13 3.04 -14.67
N LYS A 59 -12.81 3.93 -13.72
CA LYS A 59 -12.56 5.35 -14.00
C LYS A 59 -11.29 5.59 -14.84
N VAL A 60 -10.27 4.74 -14.71
CA VAL A 60 -9.00 4.90 -15.44
C VAL A 60 -8.88 3.99 -16.66
N GLY A 61 -9.91 3.19 -16.96
CA GLY A 61 -9.92 2.30 -18.12
C GLY A 61 -9.21 0.95 -17.89
N ILE A 62 -9.03 0.54 -16.64
CA ILE A 62 -8.49 -0.79 -16.27
C ILE A 62 -9.64 -1.80 -16.21
N ALA A 63 -9.45 -2.97 -16.83
CA ALA A 63 -10.38 -4.08 -16.75
C ALA A 63 -10.32 -4.75 -15.37
N SER A 64 -11.48 -5.08 -14.79
CA SER A 64 -11.57 -5.75 -13.49
C SER A 64 -11.92 -7.23 -13.68
N PHE A 65 -11.15 -8.10 -13.03
CA PHE A 65 -11.33 -9.55 -12.98
C PHE A 65 -11.62 -10.01 -11.54
N GLY A 66 -12.42 -9.22 -10.82
CA GLY A 66 -12.72 -9.47 -9.40
C GLY A 66 -13.50 -10.77 -9.16
N HIS A 67 -13.21 -11.44 -8.04
CA HIS A 67 -13.95 -12.61 -7.57
C HIS A 67 -14.32 -12.44 -6.10
N HIS A 68 -15.59 -12.66 -5.78
CA HIS A 68 -16.08 -12.69 -4.40
C HIS A 68 -16.40 -14.13 -4.00
N PHE A 69 -15.66 -14.61 -3.00
CA PHE A 69 -15.76 -15.96 -2.47
C PHE A 69 -16.54 -15.99 -1.17
N PRO A 70 -17.34 -17.04 -0.92
CA PRO A 70 -17.95 -17.28 0.38
C PRO A 70 -16.91 -17.42 1.50
N ALA A 71 -17.29 -17.12 2.74
CA ALA A 71 -16.38 -17.18 3.89
C ALA A 71 -15.81 -18.58 4.15
N GLN A 72 -16.50 -19.63 3.72
CA GLN A 72 -16.11 -21.03 3.87
C GLN A 72 -15.21 -21.57 2.77
N THR A 73 -14.85 -20.75 1.76
CA THR A 73 -13.93 -21.15 0.69
C THR A 73 -12.62 -21.66 1.30
N SER A 74 -12.13 -22.75 0.73
CA SER A 74 -10.93 -23.43 1.18
C SER A 74 -9.66 -22.74 0.67
N GLN A 75 -8.54 -23.01 1.34
CA GLN A 75 -7.22 -22.55 0.90
C GLN A 75 -6.92 -23.04 -0.53
N ALA A 76 -7.18 -24.32 -0.81
CA ALA A 76 -6.85 -24.94 -2.10
C ALA A 76 -7.60 -24.32 -3.27
N GLU A 77 -8.88 -23.97 -3.08
CA GLU A 77 -9.67 -23.27 -4.10
C GLU A 77 -9.09 -21.88 -4.43
N LEU A 78 -8.66 -21.13 -3.42
CA LEU A 78 -8.05 -19.81 -3.64
C LEU A 78 -6.69 -19.92 -4.33
N VAL A 79 -5.87 -20.91 -3.96
CA VAL A 79 -4.59 -21.19 -4.64
C VAL A 79 -4.81 -21.50 -6.12
N ALA A 80 -5.78 -22.35 -6.44
CA ALA A 80 -6.11 -22.69 -7.83
C ALA A 80 -6.50 -21.45 -8.64
N VAL A 81 -7.36 -20.58 -8.08
CA VAL A 81 -7.74 -19.31 -8.74
C VAL A 81 -6.54 -18.37 -8.91
N ILE A 82 -5.67 -18.25 -7.91
CA ILE A 82 -4.46 -17.43 -8.05
C ILE A 82 -3.57 -17.95 -9.18
N HIS A 83 -3.41 -19.28 -9.31
CA HIS A 83 -2.64 -19.88 -10.40
C HIS A 83 -3.27 -19.64 -11.77
N GLU A 84 -4.60 -19.75 -11.89
CA GLU A 84 -5.32 -19.40 -13.12
C GLU A 84 -5.07 -17.93 -13.51
N LEU A 85 -5.14 -17.00 -12.55
CA LEU A 85 -4.91 -15.57 -12.78
C LEU A 85 -3.44 -15.25 -13.10
N ASN A 86 -2.49 -15.98 -12.49
CA ASN A 86 -1.08 -15.88 -12.84
C ASN A 86 -0.86 -16.27 -14.31
N ALA A 87 -1.53 -17.32 -14.80
CA ALA A 87 -1.42 -17.78 -16.17
C ALA A 87 -2.23 -16.95 -17.19
N ASP A 88 -3.18 -16.13 -16.75
CA ASP A 88 -4.01 -15.31 -17.64
C ASP A 88 -3.25 -14.05 -18.11
N ASP A 89 -2.90 -14.00 -19.39
CA ASP A 89 -2.25 -12.86 -20.05
C ASP A 89 -3.10 -11.58 -20.06
N ARG A 90 -4.38 -11.64 -19.67
CA ARG A 90 -5.26 -10.47 -19.51
C ARG A 90 -5.15 -9.83 -18.12
N VAL A 91 -4.52 -10.50 -17.16
CA VAL A 91 -4.38 -10.05 -15.77
C VAL A 91 -2.95 -9.58 -15.54
N ASP A 92 -2.78 -8.29 -15.26
CA ASP A 92 -1.48 -7.67 -14.96
C ASP A 92 -1.25 -7.48 -13.46
N GLY A 93 -2.31 -7.60 -12.66
CA GLY A 93 -2.26 -7.39 -11.22
C GLY A 93 -3.28 -8.24 -10.48
N ILE A 94 -2.87 -8.79 -9.34
CA ILE A 94 -3.68 -9.61 -8.43
C ILE A 94 -3.59 -9.01 -7.03
N LEU A 95 -4.73 -8.91 -6.35
CA LEU A 95 -4.83 -8.52 -4.95
C LEU A 95 -5.68 -9.51 -4.18
N VAL A 96 -5.18 -9.98 -3.05
CA VAL A 96 -5.98 -10.69 -2.05
C VAL A 96 -6.39 -9.69 -0.97
N GLN A 97 -7.69 -9.41 -0.85
CA GLN A 97 -8.18 -8.43 0.11
C GLN A 97 -8.13 -8.98 1.53
N LEU A 98 -7.32 -8.34 2.38
CA LEU A 98 -7.19 -8.65 3.80
C LEU A 98 -8.18 -7.85 4.67
N PRO A 99 -8.53 -8.33 5.88
CA PRO A 99 -8.19 -9.63 6.45
C PRO A 99 -9.00 -10.77 5.82
N LEU A 100 -8.42 -11.97 5.82
CA LEU A 100 -9.12 -13.21 5.45
C LEU A 100 -9.77 -13.86 6.69
N PRO A 101 -10.77 -14.74 6.49
CA PRO A 101 -11.21 -15.70 7.51
C PRO A 101 -10.06 -16.44 8.21
N ALA A 102 -10.22 -16.74 9.51
CA ALA A 102 -9.15 -17.23 10.37
C ALA A 102 -8.58 -18.61 9.98
N HIS A 103 -9.33 -19.42 9.23
CA HIS A 103 -8.87 -20.74 8.74
C HIS A 103 -8.00 -20.65 7.49
N LEU A 104 -7.87 -19.46 6.88
CA LEU A 104 -7.05 -19.25 5.69
C LEU A 104 -5.69 -18.68 6.06
N ASP A 105 -4.65 -19.20 5.42
CA ASP A 105 -3.30 -18.67 5.55
C ASP A 105 -3.07 -17.61 4.47
N ALA A 106 -3.22 -16.35 4.88
CA ALA A 106 -2.99 -15.19 4.02
C ALA A 106 -1.55 -15.12 3.50
N VAL A 107 -0.56 -15.51 4.30
CA VAL A 107 0.85 -15.44 3.88
C VAL A 107 1.12 -16.47 2.79
N ALA A 108 0.63 -17.69 2.99
CA ALA A 108 0.73 -18.73 1.96
C ALA A 108 0.06 -18.28 0.65
N LEU A 109 -1.15 -17.70 0.69
CA LEU A 109 -1.82 -17.19 -0.52
C LEU A 109 -1.03 -16.08 -1.22
N LEU A 110 -0.46 -15.14 -0.46
CA LEU A 110 0.35 -14.06 -1.04
C LEU A 110 1.63 -14.58 -1.71
N HIS A 111 2.16 -15.72 -1.28
CA HIS A 111 3.32 -16.36 -1.91
C HIS A 111 2.99 -17.06 -3.22
N GLU A 112 1.71 -17.40 -3.46
CA GLU A 112 1.28 -18.02 -4.71
C GLU A 112 1.10 -16.99 -5.83
N ILE A 113 1.03 -15.68 -5.52
CA ILE A 113 0.90 -14.63 -6.52
C ILE A 113 2.25 -14.44 -7.23
N ASP A 114 2.24 -14.43 -8.57
CA ASP A 114 3.43 -14.07 -9.34
C ASP A 114 3.95 -12.69 -8.87
N PRO A 115 5.22 -12.56 -8.45
CA PRO A 115 5.79 -11.29 -7.98
C PRO A 115 5.61 -10.13 -8.97
N ASP A 116 5.56 -10.40 -10.27
CA ASP A 116 5.38 -9.37 -11.30
C ASP A 116 3.90 -9.01 -11.52
N LYS A 117 2.97 -9.80 -10.97
CA LYS A 117 1.52 -9.50 -10.88
C LYS A 117 1.06 -9.13 -9.45
N ASP A 118 1.96 -9.06 -8.47
CA ASP A 118 1.64 -8.65 -7.09
C ASP A 118 1.40 -7.14 -6.99
N ALA A 119 0.22 -6.71 -7.42
CA ALA A 119 -0.15 -5.30 -7.52
C ALA A 119 -0.20 -4.59 -6.16
N ASP A 120 -0.28 -5.34 -5.04
CA ASP A 120 -0.23 -4.78 -3.69
C ASP A 120 1.18 -4.81 -3.06
N GLY A 121 2.18 -5.35 -3.77
CA GLY A 121 3.59 -5.35 -3.37
C GLY A 121 3.87 -6.10 -2.07
N LEU A 122 3.11 -7.16 -1.78
CA LEU A 122 3.18 -7.92 -0.53
C LEU A 122 3.98 -9.23 -0.66
N HIS A 123 4.31 -9.65 -1.88
CA HIS A 123 5.12 -10.84 -2.13
C HIS A 123 6.54 -10.64 -1.56
N PRO A 124 7.13 -11.62 -0.85
CA PRO A 124 8.45 -11.50 -0.24
C PRO A 124 9.56 -11.11 -1.23
N LEU A 125 9.47 -11.60 -2.48
CA LEU A 125 10.41 -11.22 -3.54
C LEU A 125 10.38 -9.71 -3.83
N ASN A 126 9.20 -9.07 -3.84
CA ASN A 126 9.09 -7.62 -4.05
C ASN A 126 9.63 -6.83 -2.85
N MET A 127 9.47 -7.35 -1.63
CA MET A 127 10.14 -6.80 -0.44
C MET A 127 11.67 -6.95 -0.54
N GLY A 128 12.15 -8.10 -1.02
CA GLY A 128 13.57 -8.34 -1.26
C GLY A 128 14.15 -7.41 -2.33
N ARG A 129 13.42 -7.20 -3.44
CA ARG A 129 13.76 -6.22 -4.48
C ARG A 129 13.83 -4.81 -3.88
N LEU A 130 12.88 -4.42 -3.03
CA LEU A 130 12.92 -3.12 -2.33
C LEU A 130 14.15 -2.99 -1.43
N MET A 131 14.46 -4.02 -0.65
CA MET A 131 15.63 -4.03 0.23
C MET A 131 16.95 -3.88 -0.54
N ARG A 132 17.00 -4.40 -1.78
CA ARG A 132 18.18 -4.37 -2.66
C ARG A 132 18.18 -3.17 -3.62
N ASP A 133 17.20 -2.28 -3.49
CA ASP A 133 16.95 -1.15 -4.39
C ASP A 133 16.78 -1.54 -5.88
N GLU A 134 16.24 -2.75 -6.10
CA GLU A 134 15.93 -3.30 -7.42
C GLU A 134 14.51 -2.91 -7.84
N ARG A 135 14.29 -2.83 -9.16
CA ARG A 135 12.95 -2.58 -9.73
C ARG A 135 11.96 -3.69 -9.31
N GLY A 136 10.73 -3.29 -9.02
CA GLY A 136 9.65 -4.21 -8.67
C GLY A 136 8.44 -3.48 -8.12
N LEU A 137 7.34 -4.21 -7.95
CA LEU A 137 6.13 -3.68 -7.34
C LEU A 137 6.37 -3.37 -5.85
N ARG A 138 5.61 -2.41 -5.32
CA ARG A 138 5.84 -1.79 -4.01
C ARG A 138 4.54 -1.72 -3.25
N SER A 139 4.59 -1.92 -1.94
CA SER A 139 3.39 -1.85 -1.12
C SER A 139 2.64 -0.52 -1.29
N CYS A 140 1.35 -0.60 -1.62
CA CYS A 140 0.56 0.54 -2.10
C CYS A 140 0.51 1.70 -1.11
N THR A 141 0.28 1.41 0.17
CA THR A 141 0.15 2.46 1.19
C THR A 141 1.46 3.23 1.39
N PRO A 142 2.61 2.58 1.66
CA PRO A 142 3.91 3.26 1.66
C PRO A 142 4.22 4.02 0.37
N ALA A 143 3.95 3.44 -0.81
CA ALA A 143 4.20 4.09 -2.08
C ALA A 143 3.32 5.35 -2.25
N GLY A 144 2.07 5.31 -1.79
CA GLY A 144 1.17 6.45 -1.73
C GLY A 144 1.68 7.55 -0.81
N VAL A 145 2.22 7.20 0.37
CA VAL A 145 2.87 8.16 1.27
C VAL A 145 4.09 8.80 0.60
N MET A 146 4.97 8.02 -0.01
CA MET A 146 6.12 8.58 -0.75
C MET A 146 5.67 9.52 -1.87
N ARG A 147 4.62 9.17 -2.60
CA ARG A 147 4.06 10.01 -3.67
C ARG A 147 3.45 11.30 -3.13
N LEU A 148 2.81 11.25 -1.96
CA LEU A 148 2.27 12.43 -1.26
C LEU A 148 3.39 13.35 -0.82
N LEU A 149 4.44 12.83 -0.19
CA LEU A 149 5.59 13.61 0.24
C LEU A 149 6.29 14.27 -0.96
N LYS A 150 6.42 13.55 -2.08
CA LYS A 150 6.99 14.08 -3.33
C LYS A 150 6.14 15.16 -3.98
N GLU A 151 4.81 15.04 -3.98
CA GLU A 151 3.90 16.06 -4.55
C GLU A 151 4.06 17.41 -3.85
N TYR A 152 4.37 17.40 -2.56
CA TYR A 152 4.58 18.60 -1.75
C TYR A 152 6.05 19.02 -1.68
N GLU A 153 6.92 18.44 -2.51
CA GLU A 153 8.35 18.78 -2.62
C GLU A 153 9.09 18.71 -1.26
N LEU A 154 8.66 17.78 -0.40
CA LEU A 154 9.25 17.63 0.93
C LEU A 154 10.59 16.88 0.82
N PRO A 155 11.70 17.46 1.31
CA PRO A 155 13.02 16.85 1.17
C PRO A 155 13.13 15.59 2.04
N PHE A 156 13.76 14.55 1.49
CA PHE A 156 14.07 13.29 2.20
C PHE A 156 15.52 13.21 2.63
N VAL A 157 16.44 13.64 1.75
CA VAL A 157 17.88 13.52 1.90
C VAL A 157 18.34 14.10 3.24
N GLY A 158 18.94 13.25 4.07
CA GLY A 158 19.49 13.63 5.38
C GLY A 158 18.44 13.93 6.46
N LYS A 159 17.14 13.76 6.18
CA LYS A 159 16.08 13.94 7.19
C LYS A 159 16.00 12.77 8.13
N GLN A 160 15.66 13.05 9.40
CA GLN A 160 15.36 12.04 10.39
C GLN A 160 13.91 11.60 10.24
N ALA A 161 13.68 10.40 9.71
CA ALA A 161 12.35 9.82 9.57
C ALA A 161 12.06 8.79 10.67
N LEU A 162 10.92 8.91 11.33
CA LEU A 162 10.42 7.95 12.30
C LEU A 162 9.19 7.24 11.74
N VAL A 163 9.28 5.93 11.59
CA VAL A 163 8.14 5.07 11.28
C VAL A 163 7.67 4.38 12.55
N ILE A 164 6.43 4.62 12.96
CA ILE A 164 5.82 4.00 14.13
C ILE A 164 4.89 2.88 13.66
N GLY A 165 5.30 1.64 13.93
CA GLY A 165 4.67 0.44 13.40
C GLY A 165 5.64 -0.35 12.51
N ARG A 166 5.56 -1.68 12.58
CA ARG A 166 6.47 -2.60 11.88
C ARG A 166 5.74 -3.72 11.12
N SER A 167 4.51 -3.46 10.71
CA SER A 167 3.74 -4.39 9.88
C SER A 167 4.44 -4.60 8.54
N ILE A 168 4.23 -5.77 7.94
CA ILE A 168 4.71 -6.07 6.59
C ILE A 168 3.96 -5.25 5.51
N LEU A 169 2.72 -4.83 5.81
CA LEU A 169 1.88 -4.06 4.89
C LEU A 169 2.26 -2.58 4.83
N VAL A 170 2.82 -2.01 5.89
CA VAL A 170 3.07 -0.56 5.94
C VAL A 170 4.42 -0.26 6.58
N GLY A 171 4.62 -0.59 7.86
CA GLY A 171 5.75 -0.08 8.64
C GLY A 171 7.13 -0.44 8.05
N LYS A 172 7.37 -1.73 7.78
CA LYS A 172 8.63 -2.20 7.20
C LYS A 172 8.89 -1.62 5.79
N PRO A 173 7.97 -1.76 4.81
CA PRO A 173 8.19 -1.19 3.49
C PRO A 173 8.32 0.33 3.51
N MET A 174 7.57 1.04 4.37
CA MET A 174 7.70 2.50 4.54
C MET A 174 9.11 2.89 4.98
N ALA A 175 9.66 2.19 5.97
CA ALA A 175 11.01 2.45 6.44
C ALA A 175 12.06 2.22 5.34
N LEU A 176 11.92 1.14 4.57
CA LEU A 176 12.84 0.85 3.45
C LEU A 176 12.72 1.87 2.32
N MET A 177 11.52 2.32 1.97
CA MET A 177 11.33 3.36 0.93
C MET A 177 11.89 4.72 1.35
N LEU A 178 11.75 5.08 2.63
CA LEU A 178 12.37 6.31 3.16
C LEU A 178 13.89 6.20 3.15
N LEU A 179 14.43 5.03 3.51
CA LEU A 179 15.86 4.77 3.46
C LEU A 179 16.41 4.85 2.03
N ALA A 180 15.70 4.25 1.06
CA ALA A 180 16.04 4.35 -0.38
C ALA A 180 15.92 5.78 -0.94
N ALA A 181 15.21 6.67 -0.24
CA ALA A 181 15.14 8.10 -0.55
C ALA A 181 16.16 8.94 0.27
N ASP A 182 17.22 8.31 0.79
CA ASP A 182 18.32 8.93 1.54
C ASP A 182 17.92 9.57 2.89
N ALA A 183 16.81 9.14 3.49
CA ALA A 183 16.47 9.52 4.87
C ALA A 183 17.24 8.65 5.88
N THR A 184 17.55 9.22 7.06
CA THR A 184 17.95 8.41 8.23
C THR A 184 16.70 7.90 8.91
N VAL A 185 16.53 6.58 9.01
CA VAL A 185 15.26 5.98 9.43
C VAL A 185 15.36 5.30 10.79
N GLN A 186 14.42 5.63 11.68
CA GLN A 186 14.16 4.92 12.93
C GLN A 186 12.81 4.22 12.87
N ILE A 187 12.74 2.98 13.37
CA ILE A 187 11.50 2.21 13.43
C ILE A 187 11.12 2.01 14.90
N ALA A 188 9.94 2.52 15.29
CA ALA A 188 9.36 2.30 16.61
C ALA A 188 8.18 1.34 16.55
N HIS A 189 7.85 0.72 17.68
CA HIS A 189 6.77 -0.28 17.78
C HIS A 189 6.24 -0.37 19.22
N HIS A 190 5.26 -1.24 19.48
CA HIS A 190 4.63 -1.38 20.80
C HIS A 190 5.59 -1.72 21.95
N LYS A 191 6.78 -2.28 21.67
CA LYS A 191 7.84 -2.52 22.67
C LYS A 191 8.83 -1.37 22.83
N THR A 192 8.64 -0.25 22.12
CA THR A 192 9.46 0.95 22.29
C THR A 192 8.99 1.66 23.56
N PRO A 193 9.84 1.82 24.60
CA PRO A 193 9.39 2.29 25.92
C PRO A 193 8.85 3.73 25.92
N ASP A 194 9.50 4.64 25.19
CA ASP A 194 9.09 6.04 25.07
C ASP A 194 9.26 6.52 23.62
N LEU A 195 8.15 7.01 23.04
CA LEU A 195 8.12 7.56 21.68
C LEU A 195 8.47 9.05 21.66
N THR A 196 8.41 9.75 22.78
CA THR A 196 8.58 11.20 22.89
C THR A 196 9.94 11.69 22.37
N PRO A 197 11.10 11.12 22.78
CA PRO A 197 12.39 11.57 22.25
C PRO A 197 12.52 11.31 20.75
N LEU A 198 11.96 10.19 20.27
CA LEU A 198 12.02 9.82 18.85
C LEU A 198 11.18 10.78 18.00
N THR A 199 9.94 11.03 18.42
CA THR A 199 9.00 11.92 17.71
C THR A 199 9.47 13.37 17.71
N ARG A 200 10.08 13.85 18.80
CA ARG A 200 10.68 15.20 18.87
C ARG A 200 11.95 15.35 18.05
N GLY A 201 12.67 14.25 17.78
CA GLY A 201 13.85 14.25 16.92
C GLY A 201 13.54 14.13 15.43
N ALA A 202 12.34 13.70 15.07
CA ALA A 202 11.97 13.39 13.70
C ALA A 202 11.55 14.63 12.89
N ASP A 203 12.07 14.73 11.67
CA ASP A 203 11.60 15.66 10.64
C ASP A 203 10.38 15.11 9.89
N ILE A 204 10.28 13.78 9.78
CA ILE A 204 9.17 13.07 9.14
C ILE A 204 8.67 11.99 10.11
N ILE A 205 7.39 12.00 10.44
CA ILE A 205 6.75 10.98 11.28
C ILE A 205 5.69 10.27 10.45
N VAL A 206 5.80 8.95 10.31
CA VAL A 206 4.77 8.10 9.70
C VAL A 206 4.20 7.17 10.76
N SER A 207 2.93 7.33 11.10
CA SER A 207 2.22 6.49 12.08
C SER A 207 1.39 5.42 11.37
N ALA A 208 1.66 4.15 11.64
CA ALA A 208 1.00 3.00 11.02
C ALA A 208 0.51 1.97 12.07
N VAL A 209 0.00 2.45 13.20
CA VAL A 209 -0.39 1.61 14.35
C VAL A 209 -1.90 1.46 14.57
N GLY A 210 -2.75 2.26 13.90
CA GLY A 210 -4.21 2.21 14.10
C GLY A 210 -4.62 2.48 15.55
N LYS A 211 -3.94 3.40 16.25
CA LYS A 211 -4.24 3.77 17.64
C LYS A 211 -4.53 5.27 17.73
N PRO A 212 -5.79 5.68 17.94
CA PRO A 212 -6.17 7.08 18.09
C PRO A 212 -5.36 7.76 19.20
N GLY A 213 -4.91 8.99 18.96
CA GLY A 213 -4.24 9.83 19.96
C GLY A 213 -2.86 9.34 20.41
N LEU A 214 -2.23 8.37 19.74
CA LEU A 214 -0.90 7.90 20.12
C LEU A 214 0.16 9.00 20.03
N ILE A 215 0.12 9.81 18.96
CA ILE A 215 1.00 10.97 18.78
C ILE A 215 0.20 12.22 19.12
N THR A 216 0.71 13.02 20.04
CA THR A 216 0.11 14.30 20.44
C THR A 216 0.87 15.47 19.84
N ALA A 217 0.26 16.66 19.80
CA ALA A 217 0.91 17.87 19.28
C ALA A 217 2.23 18.19 20.02
N ALA A 218 2.32 17.92 21.33
CA ALA A 218 3.52 18.18 22.14
C ALA A 218 4.69 17.20 21.87
N MET A 219 4.44 16.15 21.10
CA MET A 219 5.43 15.17 20.66
C MET A 219 6.02 15.52 19.29
N VAL A 220 5.36 16.41 18.53
CA VAL A 220 5.76 16.74 17.16
C VAL A 220 6.71 17.93 17.18
N LYS A 221 7.88 17.75 16.56
CA LYS A 221 8.87 18.82 16.34
C LYS A 221 8.27 19.94 15.47
N PRO A 222 8.48 21.24 15.80
CA PRO A 222 8.08 22.32 14.91
C PRO A 222 8.67 22.16 13.51
N GLY A 223 7.83 22.27 12.48
CA GLY A 223 8.22 22.10 11.08
C GLY A 223 8.32 20.63 10.62
N ALA A 224 8.04 19.65 11.48
CA ALA A 224 7.97 18.25 11.06
C ALA A 224 6.76 17.97 10.18
N VAL A 225 6.93 16.98 9.31
CA VAL A 225 5.88 16.40 8.49
C VAL A 225 5.29 15.21 9.24
N VAL A 226 3.97 15.15 9.36
CA VAL A 226 3.28 14.04 10.00
C VAL A 226 2.32 13.40 9.01
N VAL A 227 2.48 12.09 8.81
CA VAL A 227 1.59 11.26 7.99
C VAL A 227 0.97 10.20 8.90
N ASP A 228 -0.33 10.33 9.16
CA ASP A 228 -1.09 9.32 9.89
C ASP A 228 -1.77 8.37 8.89
N VAL A 229 -1.35 7.10 8.92
CA VAL A 229 -1.88 6.03 8.07
C VAL A 229 -3.09 5.35 8.74
N GLY A 230 -3.28 5.56 10.04
CA GLY A 230 -4.37 4.93 10.79
C GLY A 230 -5.74 5.46 10.38
N ILE A 231 -6.64 4.56 9.98
CA ILE A 231 -8.07 4.86 9.81
C ILE A 231 -8.81 4.10 10.91
N ASN A 232 -9.28 4.83 11.91
CA ASN A 232 -10.05 4.29 13.02
C ASN A 232 -11.51 4.72 12.84
N ARG A 233 -12.45 3.80 13.04
CA ARG A 233 -13.89 4.08 13.08
C ARG A 233 -14.41 3.93 14.49
#